data_AF-A0A537WXY6-F1
#
_entry.id   AF-A0A537WXY6-F1
#
_cell.length_a   1.000
_cell.length_b   1.000
_cell.length_c   1.000
_cell.angle_alpha   90.00
_cell.angle_beta   90.00
_cell.angle_gamma   90.00
#
_symmetry.space_group_name_H-M   'P 1'
#
loop_
_entity.id
_entity.type
_entity.pdbx_description
1 polymer ?
#
loop_
_entity_poly.entity_id
_entity_poly.type
_entity_poly.pdbx_seq_one_letter_code
_entity_poly.pdbx_strand_id
1 'polypeptide(L)'
;MVVDNSLTDSLFNSNRVLNAETVMMMKEHIVDTYGEISYTVGNGCSGGSIQQNTAASIFPGLLDGIQPSCDYPDSITTGLEVTDCVLLVNFYAGSDWATLMGALPQAQINAKKAAINGHLDHVGCQSWNNSFGFNNKPGNYVPTQVINQTTGVIAPVGAPRNNCRLPAALVYDPATNPTGTRCGDPDLATAVWGTTAGIAPGSTRARQTGDNVGIQYGLKALLGGAITPEEFVTLNEKIGGVDADSNRRAARSTADLPALDIAYRAGIVASGDHLGRLPIIDSRGFDEQGIHYIWRSFAERARIDAANGGNHGNQVMWRYGTGLLPATPAQITAVTLQSFLTMDTWLSNLTVSAPKETLNSVRSQAEVIEAKPATAFDLCYLTGDATFSTPVTDIAVCDADPRLAKHSSPRQVAGGPLAENILKCRLKPLNSAEYLPIVFSTGQWARLEAAFQGGVCDWSR
;
A
#
# COMPACT_ATOMS: atom_id res chain seq x y z
N MET A 1 -6.56 -21.96 -19.67
CA MET A 1 -5.76 -21.05 -20.52
C MET A 1 -5.06 -20.07 -19.59
N VAL A 2 -3.80 -19.72 -19.85
CA VAL A 2 -3.10 -18.62 -19.16
C VAL A 2 -2.90 -17.52 -20.18
N VAL A 3 -3.25 -16.28 -19.82
CA VAL A 3 -3.18 -15.13 -20.73
C VAL A 3 -2.51 -13.98 -19.98
N ASP A 4 -1.67 -13.24 -20.70
CA ASP A 4 -0.95 -12.09 -20.17
C ASP A 4 -0.89 -10.97 -21.23
N ASN A 5 -0.75 -9.74 -20.76
CA ASN A 5 -0.63 -8.53 -21.57
C ASN A 5 0.34 -7.55 -20.87
N SER A 6 1.14 -6.81 -21.62
CA SER A 6 2.04 -5.81 -21.03
C SER A 6 1.32 -4.70 -20.25
N LEU A 7 0.04 -4.43 -20.54
CA LEU A 7 -0.80 -3.50 -19.77
C LEU A 7 -1.37 -4.14 -18.49
N THR A 8 -1.22 -5.45 -18.34
CA THR A 8 -1.40 -6.22 -17.11
C THR A 8 -0.09 -6.56 -16.39
N ASP A 9 0.97 -5.80 -16.69
CA ASP A 9 2.24 -5.86 -15.96
C ASP A 9 2.50 -4.53 -15.25
N SER A 10 2.46 -4.56 -13.91
CA SER A 10 2.75 -3.40 -13.04
C SER A 10 4.18 -2.86 -13.18
N LEU A 11 5.11 -3.59 -13.81
CA LEU A 11 6.43 -3.08 -14.16
C LEU A 11 6.37 -2.03 -15.27
N PHE A 12 5.38 -2.12 -16.16
CA PHE A 12 5.26 -1.27 -17.35
C PHE A 12 4.03 -0.36 -17.33
N ASN A 13 2.97 -0.73 -16.62
CA ASN A 13 1.74 0.04 -16.53
C ASN A 13 1.32 0.30 -15.08
N SER A 14 1.16 1.57 -14.72
CA SER A 14 0.62 1.97 -13.42
C SER A 14 -0.79 2.55 -13.49
N ASN A 15 -1.36 2.70 -14.69
CA ASN A 15 -2.74 3.14 -14.86
C ASN A 15 -3.69 1.96 -14.59
N ARG A 16 -4.33 1.99 -13.41
CA ARG A 16 -5.20 0.91 -12.92
C ARG A 16 -6.55 0.81 -13.64
N VAL A 17 -7.06 1.92 -14.18
CA VAL A 17 -8.28 1.89 -15.01
C VAL A 17 -7.98 1.21 -16.34
N LEU A 18 -6.90 1.64 -17.01
CA LEU A 18 -6.47 1.04 -18.28
C LEU A 18 -6.14 -0.45 -18.11
N ASN A 19 -5.54 -0.83 -16.98
CA ASN A 19 -5.31 -2.21 -16.63
C ASN A 19 -6.60 -3.04 -16.64
N ALA A 20 -7.64 -2.56 -15.96
CA ALA A 20 -8.89 -3.28 -15.84
C ALA A 20 -9.71 -3.25 -17.15
N GLU A 21 -9.65 -2.17 -17.93
CA GLU A 21 -10.17 -2.12 -19.31
C GLU A 21 -9.45 -3.13 -20.22
N THR A 22 -8.13 -3.28 -20.06
CA THR A 22 -7.37 -4.29 -20.82
C THR A 22 -7.86 -5.70 -20.49
N VAL A 23 -8.08 -6.01 -19.21
CA VAL A 23 -8.64 -7.32 -18.80
C VAL A 23 -10.01 -7.56 -19.44
N MET A 24 -10.86 -6.52 -19.50
CA MET A 24 -12.16 -6.59 -20.19
C MET A 24 -12.00 -6.95 -21.68
N MET A 25 -11.14 -6.24 -22.40
CA MET A 25 -10.90 -6.48 -23.83
C MET A 25 -10.24 -7.85 -24.08
N MET A 26 -9.36 -8.30 -23.17
CA MET A 26 -8.76 -9.63 -23.24
C MET A 26 -9.83 -10.72 -23.13
N LYS A 27 -10.80 -10.58 -22.21
CA LYS A 27 -11.92 -11.53 -22.08
C LYS A 27 -12.77 -11.56 -23.35
N GLU A 28 -13.12 -10.41 -23.90
CA GLU A 28 -13.89 -10.33 -25.16
C GLU A 28 -13.16 -11.05 -26.29
N HIS A 29 -11.87 -10.75 -26.49
CA HIS A 29 -11.07 -11.40 -27.53
C HIS A 29 -11.01 -12.93 -27.38
N ILE A 30 -10.92 -13.43 -26.14
CA ILE A 30 -10.93 -14.87 -25.87
C ILE A 30 -12.29 -15.48 -26.22
N VAL A 31 -13.39 -14.83 -25.83
CA VAL A 31 -14.75 -15.31 -26.11
C VAL A 31 -14.99 -15.39 -27.61
N ASP A 32 -14.63 -14.34 -28.35
CA ASP A 32 -14.81 -14.28 -29.81
C ASP A 32 -13.97 -15.33 -30.56
N THR A 33 -12.79 -15.66 -30.03
CA THR A 33 -11.83 -16.53 -30.72
C THR A 33 -11.97 -18.00 -30.33
N TYR A 34 -12.25 -18.28 -29.06
CA TYR A 34 -12.17 -19.62 -28.48
C TYR A 34 -13.50 -20.12 -27.87
N GLY A 35 -14.48 -19.24 -27.69
CA GLY A 35 -15.75 -19.54 -27.04
C GLY A 35 -15.83 -19.08 -25.57
N GLU A 36 -16.99 -19.28 -24.97
CA GLU A 36 -17.33 -18.75 -23.65
C GLU A 36 -16.37 -19.23 -22.53
N ILE A 37 -16.00 -18.32 -21.64
CA ILE A 37 -15.13 -18.56 -20.49
C ILE A 37 -15.99 -18.99 -19.30
N SER A 38 -15.66 -20.13 -18.66
CA SER A 38 -16.39 -20.60 -17.47
C SER A 38 -16.18 -19.71 -16.25
N TYR A 39 -14.94 -19.30 -15.98
CA TYR A 39 -14.58 -18.32 -14.94
C TYR A 39 -13.20 -17.72 -15.22
N THR A 40 -12.99 -16.47 -14.80
CA THR A 40 -11.72 -15.73 -14.94
C THR A 40 -11.07 -15.48 -13.58
N VAL A 41 -9.79 -15.85 -13.41
CA VAL A 41 -9.08 -15.74 -12.13
C VAL A 41 -7.87 -14.82 -12.25
N GLY A 42 -7.74 -13.88 -11.32
CA GLY A 42 -6.50 -13.11 -11.14
C GLY A 42 -5.49 -13.87 -10.28
N ASN A 43 -4.21 -13.81 -10.63
CA ASN A 43 -3.13 -14.40 -9.84
C ASN A 43 -1.88 -13.51 -9.95
N GLY A 44 -1.22 -13.21 -8.82
CA GLY A 44 0.01 -12.43 -8.85
C GLY A 44 0.50 -11.94 -7.48
N CYS A 45 1.79 -11.63 -7.41
CA CYS A 45 2.45 -11.05 -6.24
C CYS A 45 2.65 -9.54 -6.40
N SER A 46 2.54 -8.76 -5.32
CA SER A 46 3.01 -7.37 -5.28
C SER A 46 2.34 -6.44 -6.29
N GLY A 47 3.01 -6.06 -7.38
CA GLY A 47 2.37 -5.36 -8.48
C GLY A 47 1.21 -6.14 -9.11
N GLY A 48 1.24 -7.47 -9.09
CA GLY A 48 0.15 -8.34 -9.57
C GLY A 48 -1.03 -8.44 -8.59
N SER A 49 -0.81 -8.28 -7.29
CA SER A 49 -1.92 -8.21 -6.31
C SER A 49 -2.67 -6.88 -6.45
N ILE A 50 -1.94 -5.77 -6.58
CA ILE A 50 -2.55 -4.46 -6.87
C ILE A 50 -3.48 -4.54 -8.09
N GLN A 51 -3.05 -5.17 -9.18
CA GLN A 51 -3.83 -5.23 -10.41
C GLN A 51 -5.13 -6.01 -10.23
N GLN A 52 -5.07 -7.22 -9.68
CA GLN A 52 -6.28 -8.04 -9.53
C GLN A 52 -7.26 -7.43 -8.51
N ASN A 53 -6.76 -6.88 -7.39
CA ASN A 53 -7.59 -6.20 -6.40
C ASN A 53 -8.24 -4.94 -6.98
N THR A 54 -7.45 -4.12 -7.68
CA THR A 54 -7.96 -2.87 -8.27
C THR A 54 -8.89 -3.17 -9.44
N ALA A 55 -8.65 -4.20 -10.26
CA ALA A 55 -9.57 -4.62 -11.31
C ALA A 55 -10.92 -5.11 -10.74
N ALA A 56 -10.88 -5.94 -9.69
CA ALA A 56 -12.08 -6.39 -8.98
C ALA A 56 -12.84 -5.23 -8.32
N SER A 57 -12.12 -4.20 -7.89
CA SER A 57 -12.68 -2.98 -7.30
C SER A 57 -13.24 -2.00 -8.33
N ILE A 58 -12.56 -1.74 -9.46
CA ILE A 58 -13.02 -0.80 -10.49
C ILE A 58 -14.19 -1.40 -11.28
N PHE A 59 -14.08 -2.67 -11.68
CA PHE A 59 -15.10 -3.38 -12.45
C PHE A 59 -15.53 -4.68 -11.73
N PRO A 60 -16.41 -4.59 -10.72
CA PRO A 60 -16.96 -5.78 -10.07
C PRO A 60 -17.58 -6.73 -11.10
N GLY A 61 -17.36 -8.03 -10.94
CA GLY A 61 -17.82 -9.07 -11.87
C GLY A 61 -16.86 -9.37 -13.03
N LEU A 62 -15.86 -8.51 -13.29
CA LEU A 62 -14.86 -8.73 -14.34
C LEU A 62 -13.97 -9.95 -14.05
N LEU A 63 -13.56 -10.12 -12.79
CA LEU A 63 -12.90 -11.32 -12.29
C LEU A 63 -13.91 -12.13 -11.47
N ASP A 64 -13.83 -13.46 -11.58
CA ASP A 64 -14.66 -14.39 -10.82
C ASP A 64 -14.08 -14.73 -9.45
N GLY A 65 -12.75 -14.67 -9.33
CA GLY A 65 -11.98 -14.89 -8.10
C GLY A 65 -10.56 -14.35 -8.25
N ILE A 66 -9.88 -14.13 -7.13
CA ILE A 66 -8.50 -13.61 -7.10
C ILE A 66 -7.63 -14.37 -6.11
N GLN A 67 -6.37 -14.54 -6.49
CA GLN A 67 -5.34 -15.23 -5.70
C GLN A 67 -4.13 -14.30 -5.52
N PRO A 68 -4.25 -13.25 -4.71
CA PRO A 68 -3.13 -12.38 -4.43
C PRO A 68 -2.08 -13.11 -3.59
N SER A 69 -0.85 -12.70 -3.76
CA SER A 69 0.26 -13.04 -2.88
C SER A 69 1.08 -11.79 -2.61
N CYS A 70 1.84 -11.74 -1.51
CA CYS A 70 2.58 -10.53 -1.13
C CYS A 70 1.68 -9.27 -1.20
N ASP A 71 0.42 -9.45 -0.80
CA ASP A 71 -0.71 -8.63 -1.20
C ASP A 71 -0.56 -7.13 -0.87
N TYR A 72 -1.14 -6.29 -1.73
CA TYR A 72 -1.37 -4.87 -1.55
C TYR A 72 -2.78 -4.56 -2.08
N PRO A 73 -3.64 -3.88 -1.31
CA PRO A 73 -5.00 -3.57 -1.75
C PRO A 73 -5.03 -2.71 -3.03
N ASP A 74 -4.20 -1.67 -3.09
CA ASP A 74 -4.09 -0.77 -4.24
C ASP A 74 -2.80 0.05 -4.22
N SER A 75 -2.45 0.73 -5.32
CA SER A 75 -1.23 1.54 -5.41
C SER A 75 -1.33 2.89 -4.69
N ILE A 76 -2.53 3.46 -4.54
CA ILE A 76 -2.70 4.83 -4.00
C ILE A 76 -2.48 4.84 -2.49
N THR A 77 -3.07 3.89 -1.78
CA THR A 77 -2.91 3.70 -0.34
C THR A 77 -1.53 3.15 0.00
N THR A 78 -0.96 2.28 -0.83
CA THR A 78 0.46 1.87 -0.71
C THR A 78 1.41 3.07 -0.85
N GLY A 79 1.11 3.98 -1.79
CA GLY A 79 1.89 5.20 -2.01
C GLY A 79 1.92 6.18 -0.82
N LEU A 80 0.94 6.09 0.11
CA LEU A 80 0.96 6.85 1.35
C LEU A 80 2.17 6.48 2.20
N GLU A 81 2.38 5.18 2.43
CA GLU A 81 3.51 4.69 3.21
C GLU A 81 4.84 4.97 2.50
N VAL A 82 4.90 4.84 1.17
CA VAL A 82 6.09 5.22 0.39
C VAL A 82 6.47 6.67 0.68
N THR A 83 5.51 7.59 0.58
CA THR A 83 5.74 9.03 0.79
C THR A 83 6.13 9.30 2.24
N ASP A 84 5.42 8.72 3.20
CA ASP A 84 5.71 8.88 4.62
C ASP A 84 7.13 8.37 4.96
N CYS A 85 7.53 7.23 4.43
CA CYS A 85 8.86 6.67 4.62
C CYS A 85 9.96 7.49 3.95
N VAL A 86 9.71 8.08 2.77
CA VAL A 86 10.65 9.04 2.16
C VAL A 86 10.86 10.22 3.10
N LEU A 87 9.80 10.79 3.69
CA LEU A 87 9.93 11.90 4.63
C LEU A 87 10.71 11.48 5.88
N LEU A 88 10.40 10.32 6.46
CA LEU A 88 11.06 9.80 7.66
C LEU A 88 12.55 9.52 7.44
N VAL A 89 12.91 8.82 6.37
CA VAL A 89 14.31 8.55 6.00
C VAL A 89 15.11 9.85 5.89
N ASN A 90 14.51 10.86 5.27
CA ASN A 90 15.14 12.16 5.09
C ASN A 90 15.26 12.96 6.39
N PHE A 91 14.27 12.89 7.27
CA PHE A 91 14.36 13.48 8.61
C PHE A 91 15.48 12.81 9.43
N TYR A 92 15.58 11.49 9.40
CA TYR A 92 16.62 10.73 10.10
C TYR A 92 18.04 11.01 9.61
N ALA A 93 18.19 11.36 8.33
CA ALA A 93 19.48 11.78 7.77
C ALA A 93 19.82 13.24 8.07
N GLY A 94 18.88 14.03 8.62
CA GLY A 94 19.02 15.45 8.89
C GLY A 94 19.74 15.77 10.21
N SER A 95 20.21 17.00 10.33
CA SER A 95 20.91 17.49 11.52
C SER A 95 20.03 17.50 12.77
N ASP A 96 18.73 17.79 12.63
CA ASP A 96 17.80 17.83 13.77
C ASP A 96 17.71 16.47 14.46
N TRP A 97 17.59 15.38 13.68
CA TRP A 97 17.64 14.03 14.22
C TRP A 97 18.99 13.69 14.83
N ALA A 98 20.09 14.02 14.15
CA ALA A 98 21.43 13.77 14.67
C ALA A 98 21.67 14.46 16.03
N THR A 99 21.19 15.70 16.19
CA THR A 99 21.25 16.44 17.45
C THR A 99 20.42 15.76 18.55
N LEU A 100 19.19 15.32 18.24
CA LEU A 100 18.33 14.61 19.20
C LEU A 100 18.96 13.29 19.69
N MET A 101 19.59 12.55 18.78
CA MET A 101 20.21 11.26 19.12
C MET A 101 21.50 11.42 19.90
N GLY A 102 22.20 12.56 19.80
CA GLY A 102 23.43 12.84 20.54
C GLY A 102 24.45 11.70 20.43
N ALA A 103 24.90 11.17 21.57
CA ALA A 103 25.87 10.07 21.66
C ALA A 103 25.22 8.69 21.87
N LEU A 104 23.93 8.52 21.55
CA LEU A 104 23.26 7.23 21.71
C LEU A 104 23.89 6.15 20.81
N PRO A 105 23.98 4.89 21.28
CA PRO A 105 24.38 3.77 20.45
C PRO A 105 23.46 3.60 19.24
N GLN A 106 24.03 3.26 18.07
CA GLN A 106 23.25 3.11 16.82
C GLN A 106 22.08 2.13 16.94
N ALA A 107 22.22 1.06 17.74
CA ALA A 107 21.14 0.11 17.99
C ALA A 107 19.93 0.78 18.68
N GLN A 108 20.15 1.70 19.62
CA GLN A 108 19.08 2.45 20.28
C GLN A 108 18.44 3.46 19.34
N ILE A 109 19.26 4.12 18.50
CA ILE A 109 18.76 5.01 17.44
C ILE A 109 17.84 4.23 16.48
N ASN A 110 18.25 3.03 16.06
CA ASN A 110 17.47 2.20 15.15
C ASN A 110 16.20 1.67 15.81
N ALA A 111 16.21 1.35 17.11
CA ALA A 111 15.00 0.99 17.84
C ALA A 111 13.98 2.15 17.87
N LYS A 112 14.43 3.40 18.03
CA LYS A 112 13.57 4.58 17.93
C LYS A 112 12.98 4.76 16.53
N LYS A 113 13.80 4.60 15.48
CA LYS A 113 13.33 4.63 14.08
C LYS A 113 12.27 3.55 13.82
N ALA A 114 12.51 2.32 14.27
CA ALA A 114 11.56 1.22 14.16
C ALA A 114 10.22 1.56 14.82
N ALA A 115 10.25 2.09 16.06
CA ALA A 115 9.04 2.49 16.77
C ALA A 115 8.25 3.61 16.06
N ILE A 116 8.95 4.59 15.46
CA ILE A 116 8.31 5.67 14.68
C ILE A 116 7.73 5.14 13.36
N ASN A 117 8.48 4.28 12.67
CA ASN A 117 8.08 3.69 11.40
C ASN A 117 6.89 2.72 11.57
N GLY A 118 6.81 2.04 12.71
CA GLY A 118 5.81 1.01 12.97
C GLY A 118 6.15 -0.37 12.42
N HIS A 119 7.30 -0.51 11.75
CA HIS A 119 7.81 -1.75 11.16
C HIS A 119 8.54 -2.63 12.19
N LEU A 120 8.90 -3.85 11.79
CA LEU A 120 9.75 -4.75 12.56
C LEU A 120 11.08 -4.09 12.98
N ASP A 121 11.70 -3.34 12.06
CA ASP A 121 12.92 -2.59 12.33
C ASP A 121 13.02 -1.28 11.51
N HIS A 122 14.15 -0.59 11.62
CA HIS A 122 14.38 0.69 10.95
C HIS A 122 14.57 0.56 9.43
N VAL A 123 14.78 -0.65 8.90
CA VAL A 123 15.04 -0.90 7.48
C VAL A 123 13.77 -0.80 6.65
N GLY A 124 12.59 -1.03 7.23
CA GLY A 124 11.33 -1.00 6.47
C GLY A 124 11.12 0.28 5.65
N CYS A 125 11.25 1.46 6.28
CA CYS A 125 11.19 2.73 5.52
C CYS A 125 12.37 2.95 4.57
N GLN A 126 13.56 2.38 4.84
CA GLN A 126 14.68 2.45 3.91
C GLN A 126 14.38 1.66 2.64
N SER A 127 13.78 0.48 2.77
CA SER A 127 13.35 -0.38 1.66
C SER A 127 12.30 0.31 0.79
N TRP A 128 11.32 0.98 1.40
CA TRP A 128 10.36 1.81 0.65
C TRP A 128 11.03 2.96 -0.10
N ASN A 129 11.87 3.74 0.58
CA ASN A 129 12.59 4.85 -0.04
C ASN A 129 13.42 4.37 -1.25
N ASN A 130 14.17 3.28 -1.07
CA ASN A 130 15.09 2.79 -2.10
C ASN A 130 14.38 2.14 -3.29
N SER A 131 13.21 1.52 -3.06
CA SER A 131 12.45 0.83 -4.11
C SER A 131 11.55 1.77 -4.89
N PHE A 132 10.84 2.68 -4.21
CA PHE A 132 9.73 3.42 -4.81
C PHE A 132 9.65 4.91 -4.44
N GLY A 133 10.60 5.43 -3.65
CA GLY A 133 10.59 6.83 -3.23
C GLY A 133 10.69 7.88 -4.36
N PHE A 134 10.97 7.43 -5.59
CA PHE A 134 11.10 8.25 -6.78
C PHE A 134 9.98 8.04 -7.82
N ASN A 135 8.98 7.19 -7.56
CA ASN A 135 7.91 6.88 -8.54
C ASN A 135 7.12 8.13 -8.97
N ASN A 136 6.97 9.10 -8.08
CA ASN A 136 6.24 10.34 -8.37
C ASN A 136 7.16 11.49 -8.87
N LYS A 137 8.47 11.24 -9.04
CA LYS A 137 9.39 12.25 -9.59
C LYS A 137 9.11 12.41 -11.08
N PRO A 138 8.72 13.62 -11.55
CA PRO A 138 8.61 13.86 -12.97
C PRO A 138 10.00 14.12 -13.58
N GLY A 139 10.10 13.99 -14.90
CA GLY A 139 11.28 14.36 -15.66
C GLY A 139 12.49 13.47 -15.38
N ASN A 140 13.68 14.02 -15.64
CA ASN A 140 14.94 13.36 -15.32
C ASN A 140 15.33 13.64 -13.87
N TYR A 141 15.71 12.60 -13.14
CA TYR A 141 16.16 12.69 -11.76
C TYR A 141 17.28 11.68 -11.46
N VAL A 142 18.06 11.95 -10.42
CA VAL A 142 18.97 10.96 -9.81
C VAL A 142 18.32 10.49 -8.51
N PRO A 143 18.07 9.18 -8.33
CA PRO A 143 17.49 8.66 -7.09
C PRO A 143 18.38 8.96 -5.89
N THR A 144 17.79 9.44 -4.79
CA THR A 144 18.45 9.50 -3.49
C THR A 144 18.08 8.27 -2.68
N GLN A 145 19.06 7.42 -2.39
CA GLN A 145 18.86 6.13 -1.72
C GLN A 145 19.65 6.08 -0.41
N VAL A 146 19.19 5.25 0.52
CA VAL A 146 19.94 4.83 1.70
C VAL A 146 21.06 3.89 1.25
N ILE A 147 22.30 4.34 1.40
CA ILE A 147 23.51 3.61 1.00
C ILE A 147 24.19 2.88 2.16
N ASN A 148 23.80 3.20 3.40
CA ASN A 148 24.25 2.48 4.59
C ASN A 148 23.03 2.19 5.47
N GLN A 149 22.59 0.93 5.48
CA GLN A 149 21.37 0.54 6.18
C GLN A 149 21.49 0.68 7.70
N THR A 150 22.69 0.48 8.27
CA THR A 150 22.92 0.56 9.71
C THR A 150 22.74 1.97 10.25
N THR A 151 23.26 2.98 9.55
CA THR A 151 23.24 4.38 9.98
C THR A 151 22.08 5.16 9.37
N GLY A 152 21.60 4.76 8.19
CA GLY A 152 20.59 5.47 7.41
C GLY A 152 21.17 6.57 6.51
N VAL A 153 22.49 6.60 6.26
CA VAL A 153 23.11 7.57 5.36
C VAL A 153 22.51 7.45 3.96
N ILE A 154 22.11 8.59 3.39
CA ILE A 154 21.56 8.70 2.05
C ILE A 154 22.53 9.39 1.08
N ALA A 155 22.48 8.99 -0.19
CA ALA A 155 23.23 9.64 -1.26
C ALA A 155 22.49 9.51 -2.61
N PRO A 156 22.75 10.40 -3.58
CA PRO A 156 22.37 10.18 -4.97
C PRO A 156 23.07 8.93 -5.52
N VAL A 157 22.33 8.05 -6.22
CA VAL A 157 22.86 6.78 -6.76
C VAL A 157 22.55 6.66 -8.25
N GLY A 158 23.59 6.37 -9.03
CA GLY A 158 23.48 6.09 -10.46
C GLY A 158 23.41 7.33 -11.36
N ALA A 159 23.13 7.09 -12.64
CA ALA A 159 22.97 8.14 -13.64
C ALA A 159 21.53 8.73 -13.64
N PRO A 160 21.35 9.96 -14.15
CA PRO A 160 20.02 10.53 -14.36
C PRO A 160 19.12 9.60 -15.18
N ARG A 161 17.86 9.46 -14.76
CA ARG A 161 16.84 8.61 -15.40
C ARG A 161 15.45 9.24 -15.28
N ASN A 162 14.47 8.70 -15.99
CA ASN A 162 13.05 9.05 -15.87
C ASN A 162 12.20 7.76 -15.83
N ASN A 163 11.00 7.83 -15.24
CA ASN A 163 10.19 6.61 -14.99
C ASN A 163 9.58 5.99 -16.25
N CYS A 164 9.45 6.77 -17.34
CA CYS A 164 8.90 6.32 -18.62
C CYS A 164 9.98 5.80 -19.59
N ARG A 165 11.26 5.84 -19.20
CA ARG A 165 12.43 5.45 -20.02
C ARG A 165 12.50 6.15 -21.38
N LEU A 166 11.97 7.37 -21.48
CA LEU A 166 12.06 8.18 -22.69
C LEU A 166 13.42 8.88 -22.79
N PRO A 167 13.88 9.25 -24.00
CA PRO A 167 15.02 10.14 -24.19
C PRO A 167 14.90 11.40 -23.34
N ALA A 168 16.01 11.85 -22.73
CA ALA A 168 16.02 12.96 -21.77
C ALA A 168 15.42 14.26 -22.33
N ALA A 169 15.56 14.53 -23.63
CA ALA A 169 15.02 15.71 -24.30
C ALA A 169 13.48 15.70 -24.46
N LEU A 170 12.82 14.55 -24.27
CA LEU A 170 11.37 14.42 -24.41
C LEU A 170 10.62 14.59 -23.08
N VAL A 171 11.31 14.45 -21.95
CA VAL A 171 10.69 14.49 -20.63
C VAL A 171 10.72 15.89 -20.03
N TYR A 172 9.81 16.11 -19.08
CA TYR A 172 9.64 17.36 -18.37
C TYR A 172 10.95 17.84 -17.73
N ASP A 173 11.23 19.13 -17.92
CA ASP A 173 12.20 19.90 -17.17
C ASP A 173 11.61 21.29 -16.91
N PRO A 174 11.53 21.77 -15.66
CA PRO A 174 10.81 22.99 -15.33
C PRO A 174 11.41 24.24 -16.01
N ALA A 175 12.68 24.22 -16.40
CA ALA A 175 13.36 25.37 -16.99
C ALA A 175 13.45 25.28 -18.52
N THR A 176 13.72 24.09 -19.06
CA THR A 176 14.12 23.89 -20.46
C THR A 176 13.08 23.14 -21.29
N ASN A 177 12.21 22.35 -20.65
CA ASN A 177 11.15 21.62 -21.33
C ASN A 177 9.88 21.49 -20.45
N PRO A 178 9.22 22.60 -20.09
CA PRO A 178 8.12 22.60 -19.13
C PRO A 178 6.86 21.86 -19.64
N THR A 179 6.77 21.61 -20.94
CA THR A 179 5.67 20.89 -21.60
C THR A 179 6.02 19.43 -21.93
N GLY A 180 7.23 18.97 -21.58
CA GLY A 180 7.66 17.59 -21.82
C GLY A 180 6.83 16.55 -21.06
N THR A 181 6.92 15.29 -21.46
CA THR A 181 6.23 14.19 -20.77
C THR A 181 6.73 14.10 -19.34
N ARG A 182 5.81 14.25 -18.37
CA ARG A 182 6.21 14.31 -16.96
C ARG A 182 6.68 12.99 -16.40
N CYS A 183 6.05 11.87 -16.75
CA CYS A 183 6.45 10.54 -16.28
C CYS A 183 6.42 10.37 -14.74
N GLY A 184 5.71 11.22 -14.00
CA GLY A 184 5.31 10.89 -12.64
C GLY A 184 4.13 9.89 -12.68
N ASP A 185 4.02 9.01 -11.69
CA ASP A 185 2.97 7.99 -11.66
C ASP A 185 1.54 8.54 -11.89
N PRO A 186 1.08 9.62 -11.20
CA PRO A 186 -0.24 10.20 -11.49
C PRO A 186 -0.34 10.75 -12.92
N ASP A 187 0.76 11.28 -13.47
CA ASP A 187 0.78 11.94 -14.79
C ASP A 187 0.53 10.96 -15.94
N LEU A 188 0.79 9.67 -15.74
CA LEU A 188 0.50 8.59 -16.71
C LEU A 188 -1.01 8.26 -16.79
N ALA A 189 -1.80 8.72 -15.81
CA ALA A 189 -3.25 8.53 -15.74
C ALA A 189 -4.00 9.87 -15.69
N THR A 190 -3.49 10.91 -16.37
CA THR A 190 -4.12 12.25 -16.43
C THR A 190 -5.57 12.22 -16.93
N ALA A 191 -5.92 11.33 -17.85
CA ALA A 191 -7.30 11.15 -18.32
C ALA A 191 -8.26 10.69 -17.20
N VAL A 192 -7.74 9.98 -16.19
CA VAL A 192 -8.50 9.51 -15.02
C VAL A 192 -8.54 10.59 -13.95
N TRP A 193 -7.38 11.13 -13.57
CA TRP A 193 -7.26 12.09 -12.46
C TRP A 193 -7.72 13.52 -12.81
N GLY A 194 -7.79 13.81 -14.11
CA GLY A 194 -7.89 15.17 -14.64
C GLY A 194 -6.61 15.98 -14.39
N THR A 195 -6.64 17.24 -14.81
CA THR A 195 -5.47 18.12 -14.79
C THR A 195 -5.51 19.16 -13.66
N THR A 196 -4.34 19.52 -13.13
CA THR A 196 -4.20 20.69 -12.24
C THR A 196 -4.29 21.99 -13.05
N ALA A 197 -4.95 23.01 -12.50
CA ALA A 197 -4.91 24.37 -13.02
C ALA A 197 -3.63 25.12 -12.58
N GLY A 198 -3.35 26.26 -13.21
CA GLY A 198 -2.27 27.17 -12.78
C GLY A 198 -0.84 26.68 -13.12
N ILE A 199 -0.71 25.75 -14.08
CA ILE A 199 0.57 25.31 -14.63
C ILE A 199 0.88 26.02 -15.95
N ALA A 200 2.11 25.90 -16.44
CA ALA A 200 2.53 26.56 -17.68
C ALA A 200 1.62 26.17 -18.87
N PRO A 201 1.30 27.12 -19.79
CA PRO A 201 0.49 26.80 -20.96
C PRO A 201 1.05 25.63 -21.77
N GLY A 202 0.20 24.68 -22.14
CA GLY A 202 0.60 23.47 -22.87
C GLY A 202 1.18 22.35 -21.99
N SER A 203 1.43 22.59 -20.70
CA SER A 203 1.80 21.53 -19.76
C SER A 203 0.56 20.75 -19.31
N THR A 204 0.74 19.46 -19.06
CA THR A 204 -0.28 18.58 -18.48
C THR A 204 0.29 17.96 -17.22
N ARG A 205 -0.35 18.18 -16.07
CA ARG A 205 -0.03 17.54 -14.79
C ARG A 205 -1.30 16.98 -14.19
N ALA A 206 -1.26 15.72 -13.75
CA ALA A 206 -2.37 15.09 -13.07
C ALA A 206 -2.62 15.70 -11.69
N ARG A 207 -3.87 15.65 -11.25
CA ARG A 207 -4.20 15.89 -9.84
C ARG A 207 -3.60 14.79 -8.96
N GLN A 208 -3.27 15.11 -7.71
CA GLN A 208 -2.57 14.23 -6.78
C GLN A 208 -3.38 13.93 -5.52
N THR A 209 -3.24 12.70 -5.02
CA THR A 209 -3.96 12.21 -3.82
C THR A 209 -3.16 12.29 -2.53
N GLY A 210 -1.88 12.67 -2.61
CA GLY A 210 -0.96 12.68 -1.47
C GLY A 210 -1.28 13.81 -0.48
N ASP A 211 -1.55 13.44 0.78
CA ASP A 211 -1.78 14.37 1.89
C ASP A 211 -1.07 13.87 3.14
N ASN A 212 -0.42 14.76 3.88
CA ASN A 212 0.07 14.46 5.23
C ASN A 212 -0.24 15.56 6.25
N VAL A 213 -1.25 16.40 5.97
CA VAL A 213 -1.73 17.41 6.91
C VAL A 213 -2.40 16.71 8.09
N GLY A 214 -2.02 17.09 9.32
CA GLY A 214 -2.59 16.53 10.55
C GLY A 214 -2.04 15.16 10.97
N ILE A 215 -1.17 14.53 10.17
CA ILE A 215 -0.54 13.25 10.51
C ILE A 215 0.52 13.46 11.60
N GLN A 216 0.34 12.77 12.73
CA GLN A 216 1.22 12.81 13.90
C GLN A 216 2.23 11.65 13.87
N TYR A 217 3.30 11.78 13.09
CA TYR A 217 4.30 10.72 12.99
C TYR A 217 4.91 10.41 14.36
N GLY A 218 5.02 9.11 14.70
CA GLY A 218 5.55 8.66 15.99
C GLY A 218 4.60 8.76 17.18
N LEU A 219 3.30 9.02 17.01
CA LEU A 219 2.36 9.18 18.13
C LEU A 219 2.34 7.96 19.08
N LYS A 220 2.13 6.74 18.56
CA LYS A 220 2.18 5.52 19.40
C LYS A 220 3.57 5.28 19.99
N ALA A 221 4.64 5.67 19.31
CA ALA A 221 6.00 5.59 19.85
C ALA A 221 6.19 6.53 21.05
N LEU A 222 5.61 7.73 20.99
CA LEU A 222 5.61 8.67 22.11
C LEU A 222 4.79 8.11 23.29
N LEU A 223 3.54 7.70 23.03
CA LEU A 223 2.63 7.17 24.05
C LEU A 223 3.18 5.91 24.73
N GLY A 224 3.93 5.09 23.98
CA GLY A 224 4.63 3.91 24.49
C GLY A 224 5.97 4.19 25.15
N GLY A 225 6.43 5.44 25.20
CA GLY A 225 7.69 5.84 25.82
C GLY A 225 8.95 5.48 25.02
N ALA A 226 8.82 5.03 23.77
CA ALA A 226 9.96 4.73 22.90
C ALA A 226 10.69 6.00 22.43
N ILE A 227 9.96 7.10 22.29
CA ILE A 227 10.51 8.41 21.99
C ILE A 227 10.09 9.46 23.04
N THR A 228 10.93 10.46 23.21
CA THR A 228 10.68 11.56 24.16
C THR A 228 9.71 12.60 23.58
N PRO A 229 9.08 13.44 24.42
CA PRO A 229 8.27 14.57 23.94
C PRO A 229 9.04 15.48 22.98
N GLU A 230 10.33 15.72 23.23
CA GLU A 230 11.16 16.57 22.38
C GLU A 230 11.45 15.94 21.01
N GLU A 231 11.71 14.63 20.98
CA GLU A 231 11.86 13.87 19.74
C GLU A 231 10.57 13.91 18.90
N PHE A 232 9.41 13.75 19.53
CA PHE A 232 8.10 13.81 18.86
C PHE A 232 7.76 15.20 18.30
N VAL A 233 7.98 16.25 19.10
CA VAL A 233 7.72 17.65 18.68
C VAL A 233 8.62 18.03 17.50
N THR A 234 9.93 17.76 17.62
CA THR A 234 10.89 18.09 16.56
C THR A 234 10.64 17.30 15.29
N LEU A 235 10.28 16.00 15.39
CA LEU A 235 9.85 15.22 14.23
C LEU A 235 8.69 15.91 13.50
N ASN A 236 7.61 16.22 14.20
CA ASN A 236 6.40 16.75 13.54
C ASN A 236 6.53 18.21 13.07
N GLU A 237 7.43 18.98 13.67
CA GLU A 237 7.82 20.33 13.24
C GLU A 237 8.65 20.30 11.95
N LYS A 238 9.53 19.31 11.78
CA LYS A 238 10.55 19.29 10.72
C LYS A 238 10.28 18.34 9.56
N ILE A 239 9.34 17.39 9.71
CA ILE A 239 9.08 16.35 8.71
C ILE A 239 8.66 16.91 7.35
N GLY A 240 7.93 18.03 7.34
CA GLY A 240 7.45 18.70 6.13
C GLY A 240 6.61 17.81 5.21
N GLY A 241 6.77 18.01 3.91
CA GLY A 241 6.06 17.29 2.87
C GLY A 241 6.80 17.38 1.53
N VAL A 242 6.05 17.13 0.45
CA VAL A 242 6.53 17.29 -0.92
C VAL A 242 5.70 18.31 -1.69
N ASP A 243 6.29 18.90 -2.72
CA ASP A 243 5.58 19.66 -3.74
C ASP A 243 5.03 18.74 -4.84
N ALA A 244 4.39 19.33 -5.85
CA ALA A 244 3.77 18.60 -6.94
C ALA A 244 4.75 17.90 -7.90
N ASP A 245 6.05 18.21 -7.82
CA ASP A 245 7.12 17.52 -8.54
C ASP A 245 7.85 16.52 -7.61
N SER A 246 7.22 16.19 -6.47
CA SER A 246 7.75 15.32 -5.43
C SER A 246 9.07 15.79 -4.83
N ASN A 247 9.38 17.10 -4.86
CA ASN A 247 10.52 17.68 -4.16
C ASN A 247 10.15 17.97 -2.71
N ARG A 248 11.06 17.68 -1.78
CA ARG A 248 10.85 17.97 -0.36
C ARG A 248 10.71 19.47 -0.13
N ARG A 249 9.80 19.83 0.76
CA ARG A 249 9.60 21.20 1.23
C ARG A 249 9.18 21.20 2.70
N ALA A 250 9.35 22.34 3.36
CA ALA A 250 9.00 22.50 4.78
C ALA A 250 7.49 22.37 5.04
N ALA A 251 6.64 22.77 4.08
CA ALA A 251 5.20 22.65 4.20
C ALA A 251 4.72 21.21 3.93
N ARG A 252 3.73 20.75 4.70
CA ARG A 252 3.06 19.46 4.50
C ARG A 252 2.38 19.38 3.12
N SER A 253 2.34 18.18 2.56
CA SER A 253 1.63 17.85 1.32
C SER A 253 0.13 17.94 1.51
N THR A 254 -0.57 18.50 0.54
CA THR A 254 -2.04 18.59 0.55
C THR A 254 -2.57 17.98 -0.73
N ALA A 255 -3.52 17.05 -0.61
CA ALA A 255 -4.13 16.43 -1.76
C ALA A 255 -5.03 17.41 -2.53
N ASP A 256 -5.12 17.19 -3.84
CA ASP A 256 -6.15 17.81 -4.67
C ASP A 256 -7.50 17.16 -4.34
N LEU A 257 -8.43 17.92 -3.74
CA LEU A 257 -9.73 17.38 -3.33
C LEU A 257 -10.49 16.64 -4.45
N PRO A 258 -10.49 17.10 -5.73
CA PRO A 258 -11.14 16.34 -6.79
C PRO A 258 -10.49 14.98 -7.08
N ALA A 259 -9.17 14.82 -6.85
CA ALA A 259 -8.51 13.53 -7.02
C ALA A 259 -8.97 12.52 -5.97
N LEU A 260 -9.29 12.97 -4.76
CA LEU A 260 -9.82 12.11 -3.70
C LEU A 260 -11.18 11.54 -4.09
N ASP A 261 -12.09 12.37 -4.60
CA ASP A 261 -13.41 11.93 -5.09
C ASP A 261 -13.27 10.85 -6.18
N ILE A 262 -12.38 11.09 -7.15
CA ILE A 262 -12.08 10.12 -8.23
C ILE A 262 -11.53 8.82 -7.65
N ALA A 263 -10.55 8.90 -6.73
CA ALA A 263 -9.87 7.71 -6.19
C ALA A 263 -10.85 6.74 -5.52
N TYR A 264 -11.80 7.27 -4.74
CA TYR A 264 -12.81 6.45 -4.07
C TYR A 264 -13.94 6.02 -5.01
N ARG A 265 -14.53 6.94 -5.78
CA ARG A 265 -15.71 6.62 -6.62
C ARG A 265 -15.39 5.71 -7.79
N ALA A 266 -14.19 5.80 -8.35
CA ALA A 266 -13.75 4.93 -9.43
C ALA A 266 -13.33 3.55 -8.93
N GLY A 267 -13.24 3.31 -7.61
CA GLY A 267 -12.74 2.06 -7.06
C GLY A 267 -11.23 1.87 -7.16
N ILE A 268 -10.46 2.95 -7.39
CA ILE A 268 -8.99 2.91 -7.47
C ILE A 268 -8.38 2.68 -6.08
N VAL A 269 -8.95 3.31 -5.05
CA VAL A 269 -8.78 2.82 -3.68
C VAL A 269 -9.65 1.59 -3.55
N ALA A 270 -9.03 0.43 -3.26
CA ALA A 270 -9.73 -0.84 -3.32
C ALA A 270 -10.93 -0.85 -2.35
N SER A 271 -12.12 -1.06 -2.93
CA SER A 271 -13.41 -1.03 -2.25
C SER A 271 -13.66 -2.37 -1.56
N GLY A 272 -13.80 -2.35 -0.24
CA GLY A 272 -14.17 -3.55 0.52
C GLY A 272 -15.53 -4.13 0.14
N ASP A 273 -16.47 -3.29 -0.32
CA ASP A 273 -17.78 -3.74 -0.81
C ASP A 273 -17.62 -4.56 -2.10
N HIS A 274 -16.78 -4.09 -3.02
CA HIS A 274 -16.55 -4.77 -4.29
C HIS A 274 -15.65 -6.01 -4.12
N LEU A 275 -14.62 -5.93 -3.27
CA LEU A 275 -13.81 -7.08 -2.90
C LEU A 275 -14.60 -8.14 -2.14
N GLY A 276 -15.75 -7.80 -1.53
CA GLY A 276 -16.69 -8.77 -0.96
C GLY A 276 -17.39 -9.67 -2.00
N ARG A 277 -17.37 -9.31 -3.29
CA ARG A 277 -18.19 -9.91 -4.35
C ARG A 277 -17.52 -11.02 -5.14
N LEU A 278 -16.36 -11.49 -4.68
CA LEU A 278 -15.61 -12.60 -5.26
C LEU A 278 -14.81 -13.36 -4.20
N PRO A 279 -14.50 -14.66 -4.43
CA PRO A 279 -13.53 -15.40 -3.64
C PRO A 279 -12.13 -14.80 -3.68
N ILE A 280 -11.48 -14.75 -2.52
CA ILE A 280 -10.10 -14.30 -2.37
C ILE A 280 -9.32 -15.36 -1.57
N ILE A 281 -8.23 -15.88 -2.15
CA ILE A 281 -7.26 -16.69 -1.43
C ILE A 281 -5.91 -15.96 -1.43
N ASP A 282 -5.59 -15.32 -0.31
CA ASP A 282 -4.35 -14.58 -0.12
C ASP A 282 -3.24 -15.49 0.40
N SER A 283 -2.19 -15.66 -0.41
CA SER A 283 -0.97 -16.36 -0.02
C SER A 283 0.04 -15.38 0.59
N ARG A 284 0.19 -15.41 1.91
CA ARG A 284 1.02 -14.44 2.64
C ARG A 284 2.32 -15.04 3.18
N GLY A 285 3.40 -14.84 2.44
CA GLY A 285 4.76 -15.09 2.89
C GLY A 285 5.32 -14.00 3.81
N PHE A 286 6.48 -14.26 4.39
CA PHE A 286 7.21 -13.34 5.26
C PHE A 286 8.10 -12.38 4.45
N ASP A 287 7.84 -11.08 4.62
CA ASP A 287 8.73 -9.98 4.24
C ASP A 287 8.42 -8.75 5.11
N GLU A 288 9.07 -8.66 6.27
CA GLU A 288 8.90 -7.55 7.23
C GLU A 288 10.10 -6.57 7.25
N GLN A 289 11.06 -6.74 6.32
CA GLN A 289 12.25 -5.90 6.19
C GLN A 289 12.43 -5.32 4.77
N GLY A 290 11.80 -5.93 3.77
CA GLY A 290 11.65 -5.39 2.42
C GLY A 290 10.45 -4.44 2.38
N ILE A 291 9.41 -4.83 1.66
CA ILE A 291 8.24 -3.95 1.43
C ILE A 291 6.90 -4.68 1.57
N HIS A 292 6.87 -6.01 1.49
CA HIS A 292 5.63 -6.80 1.42
C HIS A 292 5.11 -7.21 2.80
N TYR A 293 4.90 -6.23 3.67
CA TYR A 293 4.49 -6.43 5.06
C TYR A 293 3.18 -7.23 5.17
N ILE A 294 3.14 -8.13 6.14
CA ILE A 294 2.04 -9.04 6.45
C ILE A 294 0.75 -8.29 6.73
N TRP A 295 0.84 -7.12 7.36
CA TRP A 295 -0.33 -6.33 7.70
C TRP A 295 -1.16 -5.90 6.48
N ARG A 296 -0.59 -5.88 5.27
CA ARG A 296 -1.30 -5.48 4.03
C ARG A 296 -2.49 -6.40 3.71
N SER A 297 -2.35 -7.72 3.90
CA SER A 297 -3.49 -8.66 3.79
C SER A 297 -4.59 -8.31 4.79
N PHE A 298 -4.20 -7.99 6.03
CA PHE A 298 -5.14 -7.61 7.07
C PHE A 298 -5.78 -6.24 6.83
N ALA A 299 -5.09 -5.34 6.11
CA ALA A 299 -5.67 -4.09 5.66
C ALA A 299 -6.76 -4.33 4.62
N GLU A 300 -6.55 -5.23 3.66
CA GLU A 300 -7.59 -5.66 2.73
C GLU A 300 -8.79 -6.25 3.47
N ARG A 301 -8.55 -7.19 4.38
CA ARG A 301 -9.61 -7.80 5.21
C ARG A 301 -10.41 -6.75 5.98
N ALA A 302 -9.71 -5.80 6.61
CA ALA A 302 -10.35 -4.73 7.37
C ALA A 302 -11.25 -3.85 6.49
N ARG A 303 -10.93 -3.67 5.21
CA ARG A 303 -11.81 -2.97 4.25
C ARG A 303 -13.05 -3.79 3.95
N ILE A 304 -12.90 -5.09 3.69
CA ILE A 304 -14.01 -6.02 3.45
C ILE A 304 -14.95 -6.03 4.66
N ASP A 305 -14.40 -6.21 5.87
CA ASP A 305 -15.17 -6.19 7.12
C ASP A 305 -15.95 -4.88 7.30
N ALA A 306 -15.29 -3.73 7.11
CA ALA A 306 -15.92 -2.42 7.27
C ALA A 306 -17.11 -2.22 6.31
N ALA A 307 -17.03 -2.75 5.09
CA ALA A 307 -18.08 -2.63 4.08
C ALA A 307 -19.20 -3.69 4.22
N ASN A 308 -18.89 -4.83 4.83
CA ASN A 308 -19.78 -6.01 4.84
C ASN A 308 -20.21 -6.42 6.26
N GLY A 309 -20.38 -5.46 7.16
CA GLY A 309 -20.92 -5.72 8.50
C GLY A 309 -20.04 -6.62 9.38
N GLY A 310 -18.72 -6.59 9.18
CA GLY A 310 -17.76 -7.44 9.88
C GLY A 310 -17.62 -8.85 9.30
N ASN A 311 -18.10 -9.09 8.08
CA ASN A 311 -18.02 -10.38 7.42
C ASN A 311 -17.01 -10.36 6.26
N HIS A 312 -15.93 -11.14 6.39
CA HIS A 312 -14.95 -11.41 5.35
C HIS A 312 -14.98 -12.87 4.90
N GLY A 313 -16.14 -13.54 4.97
CA GLY A 313 -16.29 -14.95 4.62
C GLY A 313 -15.80 -15.29 3.20
N ASN A 314 -15.76 -14.30 2.29
CA ASN A 314 -15.25 -14.44 0.94
C ASN A 314 -13.71 -14.42 0.82
N GLN A 315 -12.97 -14.11 1.90
CA GLN A 315 -11.50 -14.05 1.91
C GLN A 315 -10.92 -15.09 2.87
N VAL A 316 -9.85 -15.76 2.45
CA VAL A 316 -9.00 -16.60 3.30
C VAL A 316 -7.53 -16.24 3.15
N MET A 317 -6.76 -16.37 4.22
CA MET A 317 -5.32 -16.08 4.26
C MET A 317 -4.53 -17.33 4.62
N TRP A 318 -3.56 -17.68 3.77
CA TRP A 318 -2.66 -18.81 3.95
C TRP A 318 -1.25 -18.29 4.19
N ARG A 319 -0.86 -18.25 5.46
CA ARG A 319 0.36 -17.57 5.92
C ARG A 319 1.55 -18.52 6.11
N TYR A 320 2.78 -18.06 5.86
CA TYR A 320 3.99 -18.87 6.08
C TYR A 320 5.25 -18.03 6.29
N GLY A 321 6.14 -18.47 7.19
CA GLY A 321 7.27 -17.68 7.68
C GLY A 321 8.63 -17.91 6.97
N THR A 322 8.69 -18.81 5.99
CA THR A 322 9.96 -19.29 5.40
C THR A 322 10.41 -18.54 4.14
N GLY A 323 9.67 -17.51 3.71
CA GLY A 323 10.02 -16.66 2.57
C GLY A 323 8.82 -15.89 2.04
N LEU A 324 9.05 -15.01 1.05
CA LEU A 324 8.01 -14.17 0.43
C LEU A 324 7.01 -14.97 -0.41
N LEU A 325 7.50 -15.97 -1.14
CA LEU A 325 6.70 -16.85 -2.01
C LEU A 325 7.07 -18.32 -1.77
N PRO A 326 6.18 -19.27 -2.11
CA PRO A 326 6.50 -20.69 -2.10
C PRO A 326 7.65 -20.97 -3.08
N ALA A 327 8.76 -21.51 -2.57
CA ALA A 327 9.99 -21.75 -3.33
C ALA A 327 10.42 -23.23 -3.33
N THR A 328 9.99 -24.02 -2.36
CA THR A 328 10.28 -25.47 -2.29
C THR A 328 9.14 -26.31 -2.84
N PRO A 329 9.38 -27.56 -3.29
CA PRO A 329 8.31 -28.46 -3.73
C PRO A 329 7.21 -28.68 -2.69
N ALA A 330 7.59 -28.74 -1.41
CA ALA A 330 6.64 -28.87 -0.30
C ALA A 330 5.74 -27.63 -0.18
N GLN A 331 6.33 -26.43 -0.24
CA GLN A 331 5.59 -25.17 -0.21
C GLN A 331 4.67 -25.01 -1.42
N ILE A 332 5.17 -25.32 -2.63
CA ILE A 332 4.38 -25.24 -3.86
C ILE A 332 3.18 -26.21 -3.76
N THR A 333 3.41 -27.43 -3.28
CA THR A 333 2.34 -28.42 -3.12
C THR A 333 1.32 -27.97 -2.09
N ALA A 334 1.76 -27.49 -0.91
CA ALA A 334 0.90 -27.16 0.22
C ALA A 334 0.17 -25.82 0.08
N VAL A 335 0.74 -24.85 -0.65
CA VAL A 335 0.21 -23.49 -0.78
C VAL A 335 -0.24 -23.20 -2.20
N THR A 336 0.67 -23.20 -3.18
CA THR A 336 0.37 -22.78 -4.56
C THR A 336 -0.64 -23.70 -5.24
N LEU A 337 -0.41 -25.02 -5.19
CA LEU A 337 -1.30 -26.00 -5.81
C LEU A 337 -2.63 -26.09 -5.07
N GLN A 338 -2.59 -26.18 -3.74
CA GLN A 338 -3.83 -26.24 -2.96
C GLN A 338 -4.69 -24.98 -3.11
N SER A 339 -4.09 -23.79 -3.25
CA SER A 339 -4.86 -22.56 -3.39
C SER A 339 -5.56 -22.54 -4.73
N PHE A 340 -4.87 -22.95 -5.80
CA PHE A 340 -5.45 -23.09 -7.13
C PHE A 340 -6.61 -24.10 -7.13
N LEU A 341 -6.43 -25.30 -6.58
CA LEU A 341 -7.50 -26.32 -6.52
C LEU A 341 -8.69 -25.90 -5.63
N THR A 342 -8.42 -25.16 -4.55
CA THR A 342 -9.47 -24.62 -3.67
C THR A 342 -10.25 -23.52 -4.38
N MET A 343 -9.57 -22.62 -5.10
CA MET A 343 -10.21 -21.59 -5.92
C MET A 343 -11.07 -22.23 -7.02
N ASP A 344 -10.52 -23.22 -7.73
CA ASP A 344 -11.21 -23.97 -8.78
C ASP A 344 -12.53 -24.60 -8.27
N THR A 345 -12.48 -25.23 -7.09
CA THR A 345 -13.67 -25.80 -6.43
C THR A 345 -14.69 -24.71 -6.07
N TRP A 346 -14.23 -23.60 -5.50
CA TRP A 346 -15.10 -22.50 -5.10
C TRP A 346 -15.81 -21.87 -6.31
N LEU A 347 -15.07 -21.62 -7.40
CA LEU A 347 -15.63 -21.07 -8.62
C LEU A 347 -16.56 -22.06 -9.32
N SER A 348 -16.20 -23.35 -9.34
CA SER A 348 -17.08 -24.41 -9.86
C SER A 348 -18.41 -24.45 -9.10
N ASN A 349 -18.40 -24.37 -7.77
CA ASN A 349 -19.62 -24.27 -6.97
C ASN A 349 -20.44 -23.03 -7.37
N LEU A 350 -19.80 -21.88 -7.56
CA LEU A 350 -20.46 -20.63 -7.95
C LEU A 350 -21.12 -20.71 -9.32
N THR A 351 -20.55 -21.45 -10.28
CA THR A 351 -21.20 -21.64 -11.60
C THR A 351 -22.55 -22.36 -11.50
N VAL A 352 -22.77 -23.12 -10.42
CA VAL A 352 -24.01 -23.87 -10.18
C VAL A 352 -24.95 -23.13 -9.22
N SER A 353 -24.43 -22.62 -8.09
CA SER A 353 -25.25 -21.99 -7.05
C SER A 353 -25.63 -20.54 -7.35
N ALA A 354 -24.81 -19.84 -8.14
CA ALA A 354 -25.00 -18.44 -8.52
C ALA A 354 -24.53 -18.20 -9.97
N PRO A 355 -25.20 -18.84 -10.96
CA PRO A 355 -24.87 -18.67 -12.38
C PRO A 355 -25.03 -17.21 -12.78
N LYS A 356 -24.07 -16.71 -13.58
CA LYS A 356 -24.10 -15.34 -14.08
C LYS A 356 -24.96 -15.23 -15.33
N GLU A 357 -25.73 -14.13 -15.45
CA GLU A 357 -26.48 -13.80 -16.68
C GLU A 357 -25.53 -13.47 -17.85
N THR A 358 -24.41 -12.79 -17.56
CA THR A 358 -23.35 -12.47 -18.52
C THR A 358 -21.99 -12.73 -17.87
N LEU A 359 -20.91 -12.89 -18.64
CA LEU A 359 -19.57 -13.14 -18.08
C LEU A 359 -19.10 -12.12 -17.03
N ASN A 360 -19.63 -10.89 -17.09
CA ASN A 360 -19.28 -9.78 -16.19
C ASN A 360 -20.38 -9.46 -15.16
N SER A 361 -21.46 -10.24 -15.09
CA SER A 361 -22.48 -10.04 -14.05
C SER A 361 -21.87 -10.20 -12.67
N VAL A 362 -22.28 -9.34 -11.74
CA VAL A 362 -21.72 -9.27 -10.39
C VAL A 362 -22.45 -10.24 -9.48
N ARG A 363 -21.72 -10.95 -8.61
CA ARG A 363 -22.30 -11.75 -7.51
C ARG A 363 -22.39 -10.92 -6.23
N SER A 364 -23.31 -11.29 -5.34
CA SER A 364 -23.35 -10.79 -3.98
C SER A 364 -22.33 -11.53 -3.09
N GLN A 365 -21.92 -10.91 -1.97
CA GLN A 365 -21.06 -11.58 -1.01
C GLN A 365 -21.73 -12.85 -0.43
N ALA A 366 -23.05 -12.83 -0.22
CA ALA A 366 -23.79 -13.98 0.31
C ALA A 366 -23.68 -15.20 -0.62
N GLU A 367 -23.84 -15.01 -1.94
CA GLU A 367 -23.65 -16.08 -2.93
C GLU A 367 -22.21 -16.61 -2.94
N VAL A 368 -21.23 -15.71 -2.83
CA VAL A 368 -19.81 -16.08 -2.73
C VAL A 368 -19.55 -16.93 -1.50
N ILE A 369 -20.07 -16.55 -0.34
CA ILE A 369 -19.89 -17.28 0.91
C ILE A 369 -20.61 -18.63 0.87
N GLU A 370 -21.84 -18.70 0.35
CA GLU A 370 -22.60 -19.96 0.27
C GLU A 370 -21.90 -21.02 -0.59
N ALA A 371 -21.20 -20.59 -1.64
CA ALA A 371 -20.45 -21.49 -2.52
C ALA A 371 -19.08 -21.93 -1.97
N LYS A 372 -18.66 -21.40 -0.82
CA LYS A 372 -17.32 -21.59 -0.27
C LYS A 372 -17.06 -23.05 0.11
N PRO A 373 -16.02 -23.69 -0.45
CA PRO A 373 -15.72 -25.07 -0.09
C PRO A 373 -15.19 -25.16 1.34
N ALA A 374 -15.43 -26.30 2.00
CA ALA A 374 -14.99 -26.54 3.37
C ALA A 374 -13.46 -26.50 3.55
N THR A 375 -12.68 -26.60 2.47
CA THR A 375 -11.22 -26.48 2.47
C THR A 375 -10.71 -25.04 2.41
N ALA A 376 -11.59 -24.07 2.12
CA ALA A 376 -11.24 -22.65 2.13
C ALA A 376 -11.37 -22.11 3.55
N PHE A 377 -10.30 -22.13 4.33
CA PHE A 377 -10.23 -21.48 5.64
C PHE A 377 -8.87 -20.82 5.84
N ASP A 378 -8.79 -19.91 6.81
CA ASP A 378 -7.51 -19.33 7.21
C ASP A 378 -6.62 -20.39 7.84
N LEU A 379 -5.36 -20.40 7.43
CA LEU A 379 -4.36 -21.26 8.00
C LEU A 379 -2.98 -20.59 7.98
N CYS A 380 -2.07 -21.15 8.75
CA CYS A 380 -0.65 -20.87 8.59
C CYS A 380 0.19 -22.15 8.68
N TYR A 381 1.37 -22.08 8.08
CA TYR A 381 2.48 -22.98 8.35
C TYR A 381 3.49 -22.24 9.21
N LEU A 382 3.70 -22.72 10.44
CA LEU A 382 4.67 -22.14 11.36
C LEU A 382 6.07 -22.20 10.77
N THR A 383 6.91 -21.24 11.10
CA THR A 383 8.29 -21.11 10.59
C THR A 383 9.13 -22.37 10.85
N GLY A 384 8.83 -23.10 11.93
CA GLY A 384 9.48 -24.36 12.26
C GLY A 384 9.04 -25.57 11.42
N ASP A 385 7.91 -25.51 10.71
CA ASP A 385 7.45 -26.57 9.81
C ASP A 385 8.09 -26.42 8.42
N ALA A 386 9.30 -26.96 8.27
CA ALA A 386 10.02 -26.96 7.00
C ALA A 386 9.35 -27.83 5.92
N THR A 387 8.45 -28.73 6.31
CA THR A 387 7.78 -29.70 5.43
C THR A 387 6.40 -29.28 4.95
N PHE A 388 5.83 -28.21 5.55
CA PHE A 388 4.48 -27.73 5.25
C PHE A 388 3.42 -28.85 5.37
N SER A 389 3.61 -29.73 6.35
CA SER A 389 2.73 -30.89 6.57
C SER A 389 1.64 -30.62 7.59
N THR A 390 1.80 -29.59 8.42
CA THR A 390 0.94 -29.33 9.57
C THR A 390 0.32 -27.94 9.47
N PRO A 391 -0.81 -27.78 8.77
CA PRO A 391 -1.53 -26.52 8.75
C PRO A 391 -2.10 -26.21 10.15
N VAL A 392 -1.87 -24.99 10.62
CA VAL A 392 -2.41 -24.48 11.89
C VAL A 392 -3.56 -23.53 11.58
N THR A 393 -4.73 -23.79 12.16
CA THR A 393 -5.94 -22.95 12.01
C THR A 393 -6.20 -22.05 13.20
N ASP A 394 -5.47 -22.23 14.30
CA ASP A 394 -5.51 -21.32 15.45
C ASP A 394 -4.70 -20.06 15.13
N ILE A 395 -5.43 -18.97 14.89
CA ILE A 395 -4.85 -17.66 14.54
C ILE A 395 -3.96 -17.10 15.64
N ALA A 396 -4.24 -17.40 16.92
CA ALA A 396 -3.39 -16.95 18.01
C ALA A 396 -2.03 -17.66 18.01
N VAL A 397 -2.00 -18.95 17.61
CA VAL A 397 -0.75 -19.70 17.43
C VAL A 397 0.03 -19.15 16.22
N CYS A 398 -0.65 -18.83 15.13
CA CYS A 398 -0.02 -18.18 13.99
C CYS A 398 0.57 -16.82 14.37
N ASP A 399 -0.18 -15.97 15.08
CA ASP A 399 0.27 -14.62 15.46
C ASP A 399 1.41 -14.63 16.49
N ALA A 400 1.59 -15.74 17.21
CA ALA A 400 2.71 -15.95 18.12
C ALA A 400 4.02 -16.33 17.41
N ASP A 401 3.97 -16.75 16.15
CA ASP A 401 5.18 -16.98 15.36
C ASP A 401 5.80 -15.64 14.94
N PRO A 402 7.07 -15.35 15.30
CA PRO A 402 7.69 -14.05 15.03
C PRO A 402 7.73 -13.65 13.54
N ARG A 403 7.69 -14.61 12.61
CA ARG A 403 7.68 -14.34 11.16
C ARG A 403 6.27 -14.36 10.55
N LEU A 404 5.24 -14.55 11.36
CA LEU A 404 3.85 -14.41 10.94
C LEU A 404 3.15 -13.25 11.65
N ALA A 405 3.76 -12.74 12.72
CA ALA A 405 3.33 -11.53 13.41
C ALA A 405 3.35 -10.32 12.46
N LYS A 406 2.20 -9.63 12.39
CA LYS A 406 2.06 -8.39 11.64
C LYS A 406 2.60 -7.20 12.45
N HIS A 407 3.32 -6.30 11.78
CA HIS A 407 3.65 -4.98 12.31
C HIS A 407 2.68 -3.94 11.75
N SER A 408 3.07 -2.67 11.80
CA SER A 408 2.23 -1.54 11.41
C SER A 408 2.97 -0.63 10.41
N SER A 409 2.31 0.44 9.99
CA SER A 409 2.89 1.49 9.14
C SER A 409 3.08 2.79 9.92
N PRO A 410 3.77 3.80 9.33
CA PRO A 410 3.87 5.12 9.93
C PRO A 410 2.50 5.77 10.22
N ARG A 411 1.49 5.53 9.37
CA ARG A 411 0.13 6.07 9.58
C ARG A 411 -0.61 5.36 10.68
N GLN A 412 -0.44 4.05 10.82
CA GLN A 412 -1.00 3.31 11.94
C GLN A 412 -0.33 3.70 13.26
N VAL A 413 0.98 4.00 13.26
CA VAL A 413 1.68 4.60 14.41
C VAL A 413 1.15 6.00 14.73
N ALA A 414 0.75 6.77 13.71
CA ALA A 414 0.09 8.06 13.87
C ALA A 414 -1.38 7.99 14.32
N GLY A 415 -1.90 6.78 14.62
CA GLY A 415 -3.26 6.55 15.10
C GLY A 415 -4.27 6.13 14.02
N GLY A 416 -3.84 6.00 12.76
CA GLY A 416 -4.69 5.57 11.66
C GLY A 416 -5.17 4.12 11.77
N PRO A 417 -6.24 3.76 11.04
CA PRO A 417 -6.82 2.42 11.06
C PRO A 417 -5.97 1.40 10.30
N LEU A 418 -6.16 0.11 10.64
CA LEU A 418 -5.52 -1.01 9.94
C LEU A 418 -5.84 -1.05 8.44
N ALA A 419 -7.05 -0.64 8.03
CA ALA A 419 -7.46 -0.60 6.62
C ALA A 419 -6.61 0.34 5.74
N GLU A 420 -5.95 1.34 6.34
CA GLU A 420 -5.11 2.36 5.69
C GLU A 420 -5.70 2.90 4.37
N ASN A 421 -7.00 3.18 4.35
CA ASN A 421 -7.73 3.67 3.17
C ASN A 421 -8.22 5.10 3.32
N ILE A 422 -7.66 5.87 4.27
CA ILE A 422 -7.94 7.30 4.45
C ILE A 422 -6.81 8.10 3.82
N LEU A 423 -7.04 8.61 2.61
CA LEU A 423 -6.06 9.40 1.87
C LEU A 423 -5.85 10.78 2.50
N LYS A 424 -6.95 11.40 2.95
CA LYS A 424 -6.98 12.68 3.67
C LYS A 424 -7.96 12.59 4.84
N CYS A 425 -7.47 12.78 6.06
CA CYS A 425 -8.28 12.75 7.27
C CYS A 425 -9.06 14.07 7.46
N ARG A 426 -10.18 14.00 8.20
CA ARG A 426 -10.75 15.19 8.82
C ARG A 426 -9.86 15.62 9.97
N LEU A 427 -9.80 16.93 10.25
CA LEU A 427 -8.97 17.47 11.31
C LEU A 427 -9.81 17.81 12.54
N LYS A 428 -9.23 17.59 13.72
CA LYS A 428 -9.71 18.07 15.01
C LYS A 428 -8.64 18.93 15.68
N PRO A 429 -9.00 19.85 16.59
CA PRO A 429 -8.03 20.62 17.35
C PRO A 429 -7.05 19.72 18.10
N LEU A 430 -5.80 20.18 18.24
CA LEU A 430 -4.85 19.58 19.18
C LEU A 430 -5.43 19.64 20.59
N ASN A 431 -5.33 18.53 21.33
CA ASN A 431 -5.84 18.43 22.68
C ASN A 431 -4.81 17.74 23.57
N SER A 432 -4.24 18.46 24.54
CA SER A 432 -3.20 17.97 25.44
C SER A 432 -3.66 16.77 26.28
N ALA A 433 -4.96 16.64 26.55
CA ALA A 433 -5.53 15.52 27.28
C ALA A 433 -5.38 14.17 26.54
N GLU A 434 -5.26 14.20 25.20
CA GLU A 434 -5.08 12.99 24.38
C GLU A 434 -3.67 12.39 24.49
N TYR A 435 -2.73 13.10 25.13
CA TYR A 435 -1.35 12.65 25.31
C TYR A 435 -1.06 12.13 26.73
N LEU A 436 -2.04 12.15 27.64
CA LEU A 436 -1.80 11.72 29.03
C LEU A 436 -1.26 10.26 29.09
N PRO A 437 -0.30 9.98 29.99
CA PRO A 437 0.23 10.84 31.05
C PRO A 437 1.40 11.76 30.64
N ILE A 438 1.72 11.89 29.35
CA ILE A 438 2.81 12.76 28.88
C ILE A 438 2.42 14.23 29.07
N VAL A 439 3.34 15.00 29.67
CA VAL A 439 3.18 16.44 29.86
C VAL A 439 4.22 17.16 29.03
N PHE A 440 3.77 17.93 28.04
CA PHE A 440 4.62 18.81 27.26
C PHE A 440 4.94 20.08 28.05
N SER A 441 6.17 20.57 27.93
CA SER A 441 6.48 21.94 28.36
C SER A 441 5.72 22.96 27.51
N THR A 442 5.57 24.20 28.01
CA THR A 442 4.92 25.29 27.26
C THR A 442 5.57 25.52 25.89
N GLY A 443 6.90 25.42 25.81
CA GLY A 443 7.62 25.56 24.55
C GLY A 443 7.37 24.42 23.55
N GLN A 444 7.30 23.18 24.05
CA GLN A 444 6.97 22.02 23.21
C GLN A 444 5.53 22.08 22.69
N TRP A 445 4.59 22.47 23.55
CA TRP A 445 3.19 22.62 23.16
C TRP A 445 3.00 23.70 22.10
N ALA A 446 3.61 24.88 22.28
CA ALA A 446 3.54 25.96 21.29
C ALA A 446 4.12 25.55 19.92
N ARG A 447 5.21 24.76 19.90
CA ARG A 447 5.79 24.22 18.66
C ARG A 447 4.87 23.20 17.99
N LEU A 448 4.19 22.35 18.76
CA LEU A 448 3.18 21.43 18.21
C LEU A 448 1.98 22.19 17.63
N GLU A 449 1.46 23.21 18.32
CA GLU A 449 0.39 24.07 17.80
C GLU A 449 0.81 24.76 16.49
N ALA A 450 2.06 25.21 16.40
CA ALA A 450 2.61 25.79 15.17
C ALA A 450 2.76 24.74 14.04
N ALA A 451 3.12 23.50 14.36
CA ALA A 451 3.22 22.40 13.39
C ALA A 451 1.86 21.91 12.88
N PHE A 452 0.79 22.10 13.66
CA PHE A 452 -0.57 21.64 13.38
C PHE A 452 -1.61 22.75 13.50
N GLN A 453 -1.37 23.91 12.85
CA GLN A 453 -2.30 25.06 12.90
C GLN A 453 -3.74 24.73 12.48
N GLY A 454 -3.91 23.78 11.54
CA GLY A 454 -5.21 23.31 11.08
C GLY A 454 -5.81 22.16 11.91
N GLY A 455 -5.08 21.67 12.92
CA GLY A 455 -5.43 20.49 13.70
C GLY A 455 -4.71 19.20 13.27
N VAL A 456 -5.04 18.12 13.97
CA VAL A 456 -4.52 16.77 13.77
C VAL A 456 -5.61 15.85 13.23
N CYS A 457 -5.24 14.72 12.64
CA CYS A 457 -6.22 13.77 12.13
C CYS A 457 -7.17 13.28 13.22
N ASP A 458 -8.47 13.38 12.93
CA ASP A 458 -9.52 12.68 13.63
C ASP A 458 -9.78 11.34 12.93
N TRP A 459 -9.07 10.30 13.36
CA TRP A 459 -9.19 8.95 12.79
C TRP A 459 -10.53 8.26 13.09
N SER A 460 -11.42 8.89 13.87
CA SER A 460 -12.75 8.37 14.16
C SER A 460 -13.81 8.77 13.11
N ARG A 461 -13.43 9.55 12.08
CA ARG A 461 -14.36 10.20 11.14
C ARG A 461 -13.99 10.06 9.67
#